data_AF-C6KTA6-F1
#
_entry.id   AF-C6KTA6-F1
#
_cell.length_a   1.000
_cell.length_b   1.000
_cell.length_c   1.000
_cell.angle_alpha   90.00
_cell.angle_beta   90.00
_cell.angle_gamma   90.00
#
_symmetry.space_group_name_H-M   'P 1'
#
loop_
_entity.id
_entity.type
_entity.pdbx_description
1 polymer ?
#
loop_
_entity_poly.entity_id
_entity_poly.type
_entity_poly.pdbx_seq_one_letter_code
_entity_poly.pdbx_strand_id
1 'polypeptide(L)'
;MEKEVQCQIEEENLYEQINVPEKINDLLVEYTKNIILHNPSKGCENENESKMKAYEWSRDYFKKKLLEDNTTNNNISYKNIQVHNIDNSYNSSSIKNKIEKEMERINFKI
;
A
#
# COMPACT_ATOMS: atom_id res chain seq x y z
N MET A 1 -39.72 -13.30 11.80
CA MET A 1 -38.85 -14.34 12.37
C MET A 1 -38.48 -15.23 11.21
N GLU A 2 -37.24 -15.20 10.71
CA GLU A 2 -36.65 -16.13 9.71
C GLU A 2 -35.26 -15.56 9.37
N LYS A 3 -34.18 -15.97 10.07
CA LYS A 3 -33.30 -17.14 9.87
C LYS A 3 -32.57 -17.16 8.52
N GLU A 4 -31.26 -16.96 8.64
CA GLU A 4 -30.27 -16.82 7.57
C GLU A 4 -29.86 -18.15 6.93
N VAL A 5 -29.49 -18.03 5.66
CA VAL A 5 -28.98 -19.04 4.74
C VAL A 5 -27.44 -19.04 4.82
N GLN A 6 -26.81 -20.21 4.89
CA GLN A 6 -25.35 -20.34 4.80
C GLN A 6 -24.93 -20.71 3.37
N CYS A 7 -24.16 -19.83 2.73
CA CYS A 7 -23.60 -20.00 1.38
C CYS A 7 -22.33 -20.86 1.36
N GLN A 8 -22.09 -21.56 0.26
CA GLN A 8 -20.78 -22.10 -0.15
C GLN A 8 -20.27 -21.23 -1.32
N ILE A 9 -19.01 -20.79 -1.25
CA ILE A 9 -18.35 -19.92 -2.25
C ILE A 9 -17.43 -20.81 -3.10
N GLU A 10 -17.63 -20.81 -4.43
CA GLU A 10 -16.71 -21.40 -5.41
C GLU A 10 -15.54 -20.43 -5.65
N GLU A 11 -14.30 -20.91 -5.55
CA GLU A 11 -13.08 -20.16 -5.85
C GLU A 11 -12.94 -19.95 -7.37
N GLU A 12 -13.56 -18.91 -7.91
CA GLU A 12 -13.32 -18.46 -9.28
C GLU A 12 -11.83 -18.07 -9.47
N ASN A 13 -11.28 -18.41 -10.64
CA ASN A 13 -9.89 -18.24 -11.03
C ASN A 13 -9.45 -16.75 -11.01
N LEU A 14 -9.05 -16.25 -9.83
CA LEU A 14 -8.67 -14.85 -9.57
C LEU A 14 -7.64 -14.28 -10.57
N TYR A 15 -6.80 -15.14 -11.17
CA TYR A 15 -5.74 -14.73 -12.09
C TYR A 15 -6.27 -14.13 -13.40
N GLU A 16 -7.42 -14.60 -13.90
CA GLU A 16 -7.98 -14.12 -15.17
C GLU A 16 -8.57 -12.71 -15.06
N GLN A 17 -8.89 -12.26 -13.84
CA GLN A 17 -9.50 -10.96 -13.57
C GLN A 17 -8.46 -9.84 -13.33
N ILE A 18 -7.17 -10.18 -13.20
CA ILE A 18 -6.12 -9.20 -12.91
C ILE A 18 -5.60 -8.57 -14.21
N ASN A 19 -6.02 -7.34 -14.49
CA ASN A 19 -5.43 -6.51 -15.56
C ASN A 19 -4.17 -5.79 -15.05
N VAL A 20 -3.00 -6.13 -15.60
CA VAL A 20 -1.73 -5.48 -15.27
C VAL A 20 -1.46 -4.36 -16.29
N PRO A 21 -1.42 -3.07 -15.90
CA PRO A 21 -1.18 -1.98 -16.84
C PRO A 21 0.18 -2.12 -17.54
N GLU A 22 0.23 -1.89 -18.86
CA GLU A 22 1.42 -2.14 -19.69
C GLU A 22 2.71 -1.50 -19.15
N LYS A 23 2.61 -0.28 -18.61
CA LYS A 23 3.76 0.52 -18.13
C LYS A 23 4.08 0.35 -16.64
N ILE A 24 3.34 -0.47 -15.90
CA ILE A 24 3.52 -0.55 -14.44
C ILE A 24 4.92 -1.08 -14.07
N ASN A 25 5.43 -2.02 -14.86
CA ASN A 25 6.76 -2.61 -14.64
C ASN A 25 7.86 -1.56 -14.79
N ASP A 26 7.81 -0.73 -15.84
CA ASP A 26 8.80 0.34 -16.06
C ASP A 26 8.79 1.35 -14.90
N LEU A 27 7.60 1.77 -14.46
CA LEU A 27 7.44 2.69 -13.33
C LEU A 27 8.03 2.10 -12.04
N LEU A 28 7.74 0.83 -11.74
CA LEU A 28 8.24 0.17 -10.53
C LEU A 28 9.76 -0.05 -10.59
N VAL A 29 10.31 -0.39 -11.76
CA VAL A 29 11.76 -0.53 -11.97
C VAL A 29 12.47 0.80 -11.76
N GLU A 30 11.96 1.89 -12.35
CA GLU A 30 12.52 3.23 -12.18
C GLU A 30 12.48 3.68 -10.71
N TYR A 31 11.33 3.53 -10.06
CA TYR A 31 11.18 3.85 -8.64
C TYR A 31 12.15 3.04 -7.77
N THR A 32 12.27 1.73 -8.00
CA THR A 32 13.18 0.85 -7.25
C THR A 32 14.64 1.28 -7.42
N LYS A 33 15.07 1.64 -8.63
CA LYS A 33 16.42 2.18 -8.85
C LYS A 33 16.64 3.47 -8.05
N ASN A 34 15.66 4.38 -8.06
CA ASN A 34 15.79 5.67 -7.39
C ASN A 34 15.81 5.54 -5.86
N ILE A 35 14.97 4.69 -5.26
CA ILE A 35 14.94 4.53 -3.80
C ILE A 35 16.23 3.88 -3.28
N ILE A 36 16.80 2.92 -4.01
CA ILE A 36 18.10 2.32 -3.69
C ILE A 36 19.21 3.37 -3.81
N LEU A 37 19.22 4.15 -4.89
CA LEU A 37 20.23 5.17 -5.15
C LEU A 37 20.25 6.25 -4.06
N HIS A 38 19.09 6.73 -3.64
CA HIS A 38 18.99 7.81 -2.66
C HIS A 38 19.05 7.30 -1.21
N ASN A 39 18.70 6.04 -0.98
CA ASN A 39 18.71 5.37 0.32
C ASN A 39 18.12 6.25 1.45
N PRO A 40 16.82 6.62 1.36
CA PRO A 40 16.22 7.62 2.26
C PRO A 40 16.24 7.22 3.74
N SER A 41 16.34 5.93 4.03
CA SER A 41 16.46 5.40 5.39
C SER A 41 17.90 5.29 5.90
N LYS A 42 18.89 5.81 5.15
CA LYS A 42 20.29 5.77 5.58
C LYS A 42 20.46 6.43 6.95
N GLY A 43 21.04 5.70 7.89
CA GLY A 43 21.28 6.16 9.25
C GLY A 43 20.08 6.06 10.19
N CYS A 44 18.96 5.48 9.75
CA CYS A 44 17.87 5.10 10.68
C CYS A 44 18.30 3.88 11.50
N GLU A 45 18.18 4.00 12.82
CA GLU A 45 18.52 2.91 13.75
C GLU A 45 17.32 1.98 14.00
N ASN A 46 16.10 2.49 13.81
CA ASN A 46 14.86 1.75 14.06
C ASN A 46 14.05 1.55 12.76
N GLU A 47 13.36 0.42 12.69
CA GLU A 47 12.59 0.01 11.51
C GLU A 47 11.44 0.98 11.18
N ASN A 48 10.76 1.51 12.20
CA ASN A 48 9.63 2.42 12.02
C ASN A 48 10.06 3.74 11.37
N GLU A 49 11.18 4.32 11.81
CA GLU A 49 11.77 5.52 11.24
C GLU A 49 12.27 5.25 9.81
N SER A 50 12.91 4.11 9.57
CA SER A 50 13.32 3.69 8.23
C SER A 50 12.12 3.62 7.27
N LYS A 51 11.00 3.03 7.69
CA LYS A 51 9.75 2.98 6.92
C LYS A 51 9.17 4.37 6.69
N MET A 52 9.10 5.20 7.73
CA MET A 52 8.58 6.57 7.62
C MET A 52 9.38 7.40 6.62
N LYS A 53 10.72 7.39 6.69
CA LYS A 53 11.56 8.11 5.72
C LYS A 53 11.41 7.57 4.31
N ALA A 54 11.31 6.24 4.16
CA ALA A 54 11.04 5.65 2.86
C ALA A 54 9.67 6.11 2.31
N TYR A 55 8.61 6.11 3.11
CA TYR A 55 7.27 6.55 2.69
C TYR A 55 7.23 8.04 2.33
N GLU A 56 7.86 8.90 3.13
CA GLU A 56 7.95 10.34 2.87
C GLU A 56 8.71 10.61 1.57
N TRP A 57 9.88 10.00 1.40
CA TRP A 57 10.66 10.13 0.18
C TRP A 57 9.88 9.62 -1.04
N SER A 58 9.15 8.51 -0.90
CA SER A 58 8.34 7.93 -1.99
C SER A 58 7.19 8.83 -2.39
N ARG A 59 6.48 9.41 -1.42
CA ARG A 59 5.44 10.41 -1.66
C ARG A 59 5.99 11.58 -2.47
N ASP A 60 7.15 12.10 -2.08
CA ASP A 60 7.75 13.26 -2.71
C ASP A 60 8.33 12.92 -4.10
N TYR A 61 8.88 11.72 -4.28
CA TYR A 61 9.27 11.17 -5.58
C TYR A 61 8.10 11.13 -6.56
N PHE A 62 6.96 10.54 -6.17
CA PHE A 62 5.79 10.43 -7.06
C PHE A 62 5.12 11.79 -7.31
N LYS A 63 5.11 12.70 -6.32
CA LYS A 63 4.69 14.09 -6.54
C LYS A 63 5.57 14.78 -7.58
N LYS A 64 6.90 14.65 -7.46
CA LYS A 64 7.85 15.22 -8.43
C LYS A 64 7.65 14.64 -9.83
N LYS A 65 7.52 13.31 -9.97
CA LYS A 65 7.25 12.65 -11.26
C LYS A 65 5.96 13.13 -11.91
N LEU A 66 4.89 13.26 -11.12
CA LEU A 66 3.63 13.82 -11.61
C LEU A 66 3.80 15.27 -12.11
N LEU A 67 4.58 16.10 -11.43
CA LEU A 67 4.86 17.47 -11.89
C LEU A 67 5.70 17.49 -13.18
N GLU A 68 6.73 16.65 -13.30
CA GLU A 68 7.58 16.52 -14.49
C GLU A 68 6.76 16.12 -15.73
N ASP A 69 5.86 15.15 -15.58
CA ASP A 69 4.96 14.70 -16.65
C ASP A 69 3.97 15.80 -17.06
N ASN A 70 3.49 16.60 -16.10
CA ASN A 70 2.56 17.71 -16.35
C ASN A 70 3.25 18.98 -16.88
N THR A 71 4.55 19.17 -16.65
CA THR A 71 5.31 20.22 -17.34
C THR A 71 5.48 19.93 -18.83
N THR A 72 5.31 18.68 -19.25
CA THR A 72 5.23 18.30 -20.67
C THR A 72 3.79 18.43 -21.19
N ASN A 73 2.78 18.35 -20.31
CA ASN A 73 1.35 18.36 -20.63
C ASN A 73 0.58 19.42 -19.81
N ASN A 74 0.60 20.67 -20.27
CA ASN A 74 0.11 21.89 -19.59
C ASN A 74 -1.39 21.95 -19.17
N ASN A 75 -2.12 20.85 -18.97
CA ASN A 75 -3.59 20.88 -18.78
C ASN A 75 -4.15 20.18 -17.52
N ILE A 76 -3.34 19.63 -16.61
CA ILE A 76 -3.91 18.94 -15.42
C ILE A 76 -3.92 19.88 -14.19
N SER A 77 -5.09 20.45 -13.91
CA SER A 77 -5.38 21.29 -12.74
C SER A 77 -5.57 20.43 -11.47
N TYR A 78 -4.66 20.58 -10.51
CA TYR A 78 -4.56 19.81 -9.26
C TYR A 78 -5.66 20.06 -8.21
N LYS A 79 -6.74 20.79 -8.54
CA LYS A 79 -7.78 21.13 -7.55
C LYS A 79 -8.73 19.99 -7.20
N ASN A 80 -8.66 18.85 -7.88
CA ASN A 80 -9.64 17.75 -7.76
C ASN A 80 -9.08 16.41 -7.26
N ILE A 81 -7.85 16.33 -6.76
CA ILE A 81 -7.40 15.13 -6.03
C ILE A 81 -7.94 15.23 -4.60
N GLN A 82 -9.25 15.02 -4.44
CA GLN A 82 -9.79 14.56 -3.17
C GLN A 82 -9.20 13.18 -2.95
N VAL A 83 -8.24 13.09 -2.04
CA VAL A 83 -7.90 11.84 -1.37
C VAL A 83 -9.19 11.40 -0.68
N HIS A 84 -10.02 10.64 -1.38
CA HIS A 84 -11.08 9.90 -0.75
C HIS A 84 -10.38 8.96 0.20
N ASN A 85 -10.43 9.31 1.49
CA ASN A 85 -10.12 8.44 2.59
C ASN A 85 -10.82 7.12 2.29
N ILE A 86 -10.03 6.10 1.90
CA ILE A 86 -10.52 4.74 1.99
C ILE A 86 -10.60 4.50 3.49
N ASP A 87 -11.78 4.80 4.04
CA ASP A 87 -12.23 4.24 5.28
C ASP A 87 -11.96 2.74 5.17
N ASN A 88 -10.88 2.28 5.81
CA ASN A 88 -10.74 0.90 6.26
C ASN A 88 -11.79 0.67 7.38
N SER A 89 -13.06 0.84 7.02
CA SER A 89 -13.94 -0.27 6.76
C SER A 89 -13.64 -1.49 7.65
N TYR A 90 -14.49 -1.63 8.67
CA TYR A 90 -14.86 -2.89 9.31
C TYR A 90 -13.74 -3.60 10.10
N ASN A 91 -13.85 -3.46 11.44
CA ASN A 91 -13.31 -4.41 12.41
C ASN A 91 -11.79 -4.68 12.39
N SER A 92 -10.98 -3.64 12.12
CA SER A 92 -9.53 -3.65 12.39
C SER A 92 -9.22 -4.10 13.83
N SER A 93 -10.07 -3.76 14.79
CA SER A 93 -10.00 -4.25 16.17
C SER A 93 -10.15 -5.77 16.27
N SER A 94 -11.06 -6.39 15.53
CA SER A 94 -11.27 -7.85 15.56
C SER A 94 -10.10 -8.63 14.97
N ILE A 95 -9.49 -8.12 13.88
CA ILE A 95 -8.31 -8.75 13.29
C ILE A 95 -7.09 -8.55 14.20
N LYS A 96 -6.89 -7.34 14.73
CA LYS A 96 -5.82 -7.05 15.69
C LYS A 96 -5.93 -7.94 16.95
N ASN A 97 -7.12 -8.05 17.53
CA ASN A 97 -7.37 -8.91 18.69
C ASN A 97 -7.16 -10.40 18.38
N LYS A 98 -7.42 -10.85 17.13
CA LYS A 98 -7.12 -12.22 16.70
C LYS A 98 -5.61 -12.47 16.64
N ILE A 99 -4.85 -11.55 16.05
CA ILE A 99 -3.39 -11.66 15.94
C ILE A 99 -2.74 -11.62 17.33
N GLU A 100 -3.20 -10.73 18.21
CA GLU A 100 -2.68 -10.59 19.58
C GLU A 100 -2.93 -11.86 20.41
N LYS A 101 -4.11 -12.48 20.30
CA LYS A 101 -4.41 -13.78 20.91
C LYS A 101 -3.56 -14.93 20.36
N GLU A 102 -3.22 -14.92 19.08
CA GLU A 102 -2.34 -15.94 18.51
C GLU A 102 -0.89 -15.74 18.97
N MET A 103 -0.42 -14.49 19.08
CA MET A 103 0.91 -14.18 19.62
C MET A 103 1.05 -14.59 21.10
N GLU A 104 0.04 -14.38 21.94
CA GLU A 104 0.03 -14.83 23.35
C GLU A 104 0.07 -16.36 23.52
N ARG A 105 -0.50 -17.12 22.57
CA ARG A 105 -0.44 -18.59 22.59
C ARG A 105 0.96 -19.11 22.28
N ILE A 106 1.76 -18.35 21.56
CA ILE A 106 3.11 -18.71 21.18
C ILE A 106 4.05 -18.34 22.33
N ASN A 107 3.99 -19.11 23.42
CA ASN A 107 4.96 -19.05 24.52
C ASN A 107 6.29 -19.71 24.08
N PHE A 108 7.26 -18.92 23.63
CA PHE A 108 8.66 -19.36 23.57
C PHE A 108 9.25 -19.37 24.98
N LYS A 109 9.32 -20.54 25.62
CA LYS A 109 10.13 -20.77 26.82
C LYS A 109 11.61 -20.58 26.48
N ILE A 110 12.27 -19.60 27.09
CA ILE A 110 13.72 -19.63 27.36
C ILE A 110 13.89 -19.41 28.86
#